data_AF-A0A1C4DPH8-F1
#
_entry.id   AF-A0A1C4DPH8-F1
#
_cell.length_a   1.000
_cell.length_b   1.000
_cell.length_c   1.000
_cell.angle_alpha   90.00
_cell.angle_beta   90.00
_cell.angle_gamma   90.00
#
_symmetry.space_group_name_H-M   'P 1'
#
loop_
_entity.id
_entity.type
_entity.pdbx_description
1 polymer ?
#
loop_
_entity_poly.entity_id
_entity_poly.type
_entity_poly.pdbx_seq_one_letter_code
_entity_poly.pdbx_strand_id
1 'polypeptide(L)'
;MKKGQAIAAEWKHIAPGLHLPDEAPFSVPEGYFTALPEQVMQRIRHAENDEVETILNGLPKVNPLSQPAPAYFNQLSAQVLQRIHQENAGDALEEAREVDRILTGLPKNNPFTPAPPTYFAQLGSQVMEHIRQAEGPGKIVVLPARKSWIKWAVAACSIGVLATVGTFLLRNNTISLDTQLSKISDQELVDYLQTHTDEFDNDAIYANVATTTPATGKEAAHALQIEDISTDDLNQYIESTKTNGL
;
A
#
# COMPACT_ATOMS: atom_id res chain seq x y z
N MET A 1 4.65 37.42 18.35
CA MET A 1 5.69 37.22 17.31
C MET A 1 6.81 36.21 17.68
N LYS A 2 6.80 35.53 18.84
CA LYS A 2 7.92 34.65 19.26
C LYS A 2 7.78 33.14 18.92
N LYS A 3 6.59 32.65 18.56
CA LYS A 3 6.36 31.21 18.26
C LYS A 3 7.02 30.75 16.95
N GLY A 4 7.05 31.60 15.92
CA GLY A 4 7.64 31.23 14.62
C GLY A 4 9.15 30.96 14.69
N GLN A 5 9.88 31.66 15.55
CA GLN A 5 11.33 31.47 15.73
C GLN A 5 11.68 30.14 16.39
N ALA A 6 10.85 29.64 17.31
CA ALA A 6 11.06 28.34 17.96
C ALA A 6 10.90 27.18 16.97
N ILE A 7 9.85 27.24 16.14
CA ILE A 7 9.57 26.23 15.13
C ILE A 7 10.70 26.21 14.08
N ALA A 8 11.16 27.36 13.58
CA ALA A 8 12.27 27.40 12.64
C ALA A 8 13.57 26.77 13.19
N ALA A 9 13.84 26.93 14.49
CA ALA A 9 15.00 26.32 15.15
C ALA A 9 14.87 24.80 15.30
N GLU A 10 13.67 24.29 15.61
CA GLU A 10 13.39 22.86 15.72
C GLU A 10 13.52 22.16 14.37
N TRP A 11 13.04 22.78 13.29
CA TRP A 11 13.12 22.21 11.94
C TRP A 11 14.55 22.06 11.44
N LYS A 12 15.44 23.01 11.80
CA LYS A 12 16.88 22.93 11.48
C LYS A 12 17.56 21.73 12.15
N HIS A 13 17.05 21.28 13.29
CA HIS A 13 17.57 20.09 13.97
C HIS A 13 17.09 18.79 13.31
N ILE A 14 15.85 18.76 12.83
CA ILE A 14 15.22 17.59 12.21
C ILE A 14 15.69 17.40 10.76
N ALA A 15 15.89 18.48 10.01
CA ALA A 15 16.28 18.45 8.60
C ALA A 15 17.39 19.48 8.31
N PRO A 16 18.66 19.20 8.67
CA PRO A 16 19.75 20.17 8.62
C PRO A 16 20.15 20.64 7.21
N GLY A 17 19.70 19.93 6.16
CA GLY A 17 19.93 20.31 4.75
C GLY A 17 18.80 21.10 4.10
N LEU A 18 17.68 21.33 4.81
CA LEU A 18 16.50 21.98 4.25
C LEU A 18 16.58 23.50 4.50
N HIS A 19 17.03 24.24 3.50
CA HIS A 19 17.02 25.71 3.52
C HIS A 19 15.68 26.22 3.00
N LEU A 20 14.72 26.45 3.90
CA LEU A 20 13.50 27.18 3.53
C LEU A 20 13.80 28.69 3.47
N PRO A 21 13.28 29.41 2.48
CA PRO A 21 13.31 30.87 2.50
C PRO A 21 12.52 31.40 3.70
N ASP A 22 12.97 32.54 4.28
CA ASP A 22 12.31 33.17 5.44
C ASP A 22 10.86 33.60 5.14
N GLU A 23 10.53 33.74 3.85
CA GLU A 23 9.22 34.11 3.35
C GLU A 23 8.68 32.97 2.48
N ALA A 24 7.44 32.54 2.76
CA ALA A 24 6.82 31.48 1.99
C ALA A 24 6.66 31.95 0.53
N PRO A 25 7.13 31.18 -0.48
CA PRO A 25 7.10 31.59 -1.89
C PRO A 25 5.67 31.72 -2.45
N PHE A 26 4.67 31.27 -1.68
CA PHE A 26 3.26 31.36 -2.03
C PHE A 26 2.51 31.99 -0.85
N SER A 27 1.87 33.12 -1.10
CA SER A 27 0.94 33.76 -0.18
C SER A 27 -0.46 33.64 -0.76
N VAL A 28 -1.44 33.36 0.10
CA VAL A 28 -2.84 33.39 -0.30
C VAL A 28 -3.33 34.85 -0.37
N PRO A 29 -4.22 35.19 -1.31
CA PRO A 29 -4.85 36.51 -1.34
C PRO A 29 -5.55 36.84 -0.02
N GLU A 30 -5.57 38.12 0.32
CA GLU A 30 -6.30 38.61 1.49
C GLU A 30 -7.77 38.20 1.41
N GLY A 31 -8.30 37.65 2.51
CA GLY A 31 -9.69 37.19 2.57
C GLY A 31 -9.99 35.84 1.89
N TYR A 32 -8.98 35.10 1.42
CA TYR A 32 -9.18 33.76 0.84
C TYR A 32 -9.98 32.84 1.76
N PHE A 33 -9.52 32.67 3.00
CA PHE A 33 -10.17 31.77 3.97
C PHE A 33 -11.50 32.32 4.51
N THR A 34 -11.74 33.63 4.45
CA THR A 34 -13.01 34.22 4.87
C THR A 34 -14.09 34.05 3.80
N ALA A 35 -13.73 34.09 2.51
CA ALA A 35 -14.66 33.87 1.40
C ALA A 35 -14.85 32.39 1.05
N LEU A 36 -13.92 31.52 1.48
CA LEU A 36 -13.93 30.08 1.16
C LEU A 36 -15.23 29.36 1.56
N PRO A 37 -15.80 29.54 2.77
CA PRO A 37 -17.02 28.85 3.16
C PRO A 37 -18.21 29.19 2.25
N GLU A 38 -18.34 30.46 1.88
CA GLU A 38 -19.41 30.93 1.01
C GLU A 38 -19.23 30.45 -0.43
N GLN A 39 -17.98 30.47 -0.94
CA GLN A 39 -17.63 29.93 -2.26
C GLN A 39 -17.88 28.42 -2.36
N VAL A 40 -17.58 27.66 -1.30
CA VAL A 40 -17.86 26.21 -1.24
C VAL A 40 -19.36 25.97 -1.26
N MET A 41 -20.14 26.69 -0.44
CA MET A 41 -21.60 26.58 -0.42
C MET A 41 -22.26 26.98 -1.75
N GLN A 42 -21.73 28.01 -2.43
CA GLN A 42 -22.18 28.37 -3.79
C GLN A 42 -21.90 27.25 -4.78
N ARG A 43 -20.70 26.66 -4.77
CA ARG A 43 -20.35 25.53 -5.67
C ARG A 43 -21.20 24.29 -5.42
N ILE A 44 -21.50 23.94 -4.17
CA ILE A 44 -22.37 22.80 -3.85
C ILE A 44 -23.78 23.03 -4.43
N ARG A 45 -24.34 24.23 -4.26
CA ARG A 45 -25.66 24.58 -4.82
C ARG A 45 -25.71 24.57 -6.34
N HIS A 46 -24.63 24.97 -7.00
CA HIS A 46 -24.50 24.90 -8.47
C HIS A 46 -24.28 23.46 -8.95
N ALA A 47 -23.50 22.66 -8.22
CA ALA A 47 -23.27 21.25 -8.55
C ALA A 47 -24.57 20.43 -8.43
N GLU A 48 -25.41 20.70 -7.43
CA GLU A 48 -26.69 20.03 -7.24
C GLU A 48 -27.73 20.32 -8.34
N ASN A 49 -27.66 21.49 -9.00
CA ASN A 49 -28.68 21.88 -9.98
C ASN A 49 -28.25 21.74 -11.45
N ASP A 50 -26.99 22.00 -11.82
CA ASP A 50 -26.60 22.08 -13.23
C ASP A 50 -25.62 20.97 -13.67
N GLU A 51 -24.71 20.53 -12.81
CA GLU A 51 -23.63 19.61 -13.21
C GLU A 51 -24.04 18.14 -13.10
N VAL A 52 -24.82 17.76 -12.10
CA VAL A 52 -25.26 16.37 -11.92
C VAL A 52 -26.24 15.96 -13.04
N GLU A 53 -27.17 16.82 -13.45
CA GLU A 53 -28.08 16.52 -14.56
C GLU A 53 -27.38 16.51 -15.93
N THR A 54 -26.46 17.45 -16.18
CA THR A 54 -25.76 17.53 -17.47
C THR A 54 -24.75 16.37 -17.63
N ILE A 55 -24.06 16.00 -16.56
CA ILE A 55 -23.09 14.88 -16.57
C ILE A 55 -23.83 13.53 -16.59
N LEU A 56 -24.90 13.32 -15.80
CA LEU A 56 -25.64 12.05 -15.85
C LEU A 56 -26.46 11.86 -17.13
N ASN A 57 -26.99 12.92 -17.75
CA ASN A 57 -27.73 12.78 -19.01
C ASN A 57 -26.80 12.61 -20.22
N GLY A 58 -25.55 13.09 -20.13
CA GLY A 58 -24.53 12.89 -21.17
C GLY A 58 -23.80 11.55 -21.08
N LEU A 59 -23.85 10.89 -19.92
CA LEU A 59 -23.25 9.58 -19.73
C LEU A 59 -24.17 8.49 -20.32
N PRO A 60 -23.66 7.62 -21.19
CA PRO A 60 -24.44 6.48 -21.65
C PRO A 60 -24.81 5.64 -20.42
N LYS A 61 -26.09 5.29 -20.27
CA LYS A 61 -26.63 4.42 -19.20
C LYS A 61 -26.20 2.96 -19.43
N VAL A 62 -24.91 2.75 -19.61
CA VAL A 62 -24.28 1.46 -19.83
C VAL A 62 -23.29 1.24 -18.70
N ASN A 63 -23.28 0.03 -18.16
CA ASN A 63 -22.31 -0.33 -17.13
C ASN A 63 -20.89 -0.18 -17.72
N PRO A 64 -19.99 0.63 -17.14
CA PRO A 64 -18.63 0.84 -17.66
C PRO A 64 -17.77 -0.43 -17.65
N LEU A 65 -18.23 -1.50 -17.00
CA LEU A 65 -17.62 -2.83 -16.99
C LEU A 65 -18.27 -3.82 -17.97
N SER A 66 -19.19 -3.38 -18.84
CA SER A 66 -19.77 -4.25 -19.86
C SER A 66 -18.80 -4.46 -21.02
N GLN A 67 -18.89 -5.64 -21.63
CA GLN A 67 -18.12 -5.93 -22.83
C GLN A 67 -18.50 -4.94 -23.95
N PRO A 68 -17.53 -4.48 -24.77
CA PRO A 68 -17.81 -3.66 -25.94
C PRO A 68 -18.78 -4.35 -26.90
N ALA A 69 -19.45 -3.56 -27.75
CA ALA A 69 -20.33 -4.11 -28.78
C ALA A 69 -19.58 -5.18 -29.62
N PRO A 70 -20.27 -6.25 -30.10
CA PRO A 70 -19.61 -7.37 -30.79
C PRO A 70 -18.71 -6.98 -31.96
N ALA A 71 -18.95 -5.83 -32.60
CA ALA A 71 -18.20 -5.32 -33.74
C ALA A 71 -17.12 -4.28 -33.39
N TYR A 72 -16.94 -3.92 -32.12
CA TYR A 72 -15.97 -2.92 -31.69
C TYR A 72 -14.54 -3.26 -32.15
N PHE A 73 -14.12 -4.51 -31.92
CA PHE A 73 -12.79 -4.97 -32.30
C PHE A 73 -12.59 -5.12 -33.82
N ASN A 74 -13.68 -5.28 -34.59
CA ASN A 74 -13.59 -5.32 -36.06
C ASN A 74 -13.26 -3.94 -36.64
N GLN A 75 -13.65 -2.86 -35.96
CA GLN A 75 -13.42 -1.48 -36.39
C GLN A 75 -12.23 -0.82 -35.70
N LEU A 76 -11.74 -1.40 -34.59
CA LEU A 76 -10.63 -0.87 -33.81
C LEU A 76 -9.37 -0.64 -34.67
N SER A 77 -8.98 -1.61 -35.49
CA SER A 77 -7.78 -1.51 -36.34
C SER A 77 -7.88 -0.34 -37.33
N ALA A 78 -9.03 -0.19 -37.99
CA ALA A 78 -9.30 0.91 -38.90
C ALA A 78 -9.33 2.27 -38.18
N GLN A 79 -9.94 2.34 -36.99
CA GLN A 79 -10.01 3.56 -36.19
C GLN A 79 -8.64 3.99 -35.65
N VAL A 80 -7.82 3.03 -35.21
CA VAL A 80 -6.43 3.29 -34.77
C VAL A 80 -5.59 3.81 -35.93
N LEU A 81 -5.64 3.16 -37.10
CA LEU A 81 -4.93 3.64 -38.29
C LEU A 81 -5.41 5.02 -38.74
N GLN A 82 -6.73 5.26 -38.72
CA GLN A 82 -7.29 6.57 -39.04
C GLN A 82 -6.81 7.65 -38.06
N ARG A 83 -6.73 7.34 -36.76
CA ARG A 83 -6.25 8.28 -35.75
C ARG A 83 -4.75 8.55 -35.90
N ILE A 84 -3.95 7.52 -36.14
CA ILE A 84 -2.52 7.63 -36.47
C ILE A 84 -2.35 8.53 -37.71
N HIS A 85 -3.15 8.37 -38.77
CA HIS A 85 -3.07 9.24 -39.94
C HIS A 85 -3.50 10.68 -39.66
N GLN A 86 -4.50 10.90 -38.80
CA GLN A 86 -4.95 12.24 -38.42
C GLN A 86 -3.93 12.96 -37.52
N GLU A 87 -3.28 12.24 -36.63
CA GLU A 87 -2.25 12.75 -35.71
C GLU A 87 -0.91 12.96 -36.42
N ASN A 88 -0.58 12.13 -37.41
CA ASN A 88 0.68 12.20 -38.14
C ASN A 88 0.60 12.86 -39.53
N ALA A 89 -0.48 13.53 -39.90
CA ALA A 89 -0.61 14.15 -41.23
C ALA A 89 0.45 15.26 -41.50
N GLY A 90 1.10 15.80 -40.46
CA GLY A 90 2.21 16.74 -40.57
C GLY A 90 3.59 16.05 -40.62
N ASP A 91 3.89 15.19 -39.64
CA ASP A 91 5.24 14.64 -39.43
C ASP A 91 5.50 13.26 -40.09
N ALA A 92 4.47 12.41 -40.30
CA ALA A 92 4.70 11.09 -40.90
C ALA A 92 5.07 11.13 -42.38
N LEU A 93 4.82 12.21 -43.12
CA LEU A 93 5.27 12.29 -44.51
C LEU A 93 6.80 12.50 -44.59
N GLU A 94 7.36 13.22 -43.62
CA GLU A 94 8.81 13.43 -43.49
C GLU A 94 9.47 12.14 -42.97
N GLU A 95 8.93 11.54 -41.89
CA GLU A 95 9.44 10.30 -41.33
C GLU A 95 9.27 9.09 -42.27
N ALA A 96 8.14 8.95 -42.99
CA ALA A 96 7.97 7.87 -43.94
C ALA A 96 8.94 7.99 -45.13
N ARG A 97 9.32 9.21 -45.54
CA ARG A 97 10.36 9.42 -46.56
C ARG A 97 11.75 9.07 -46.05
N GLU A 98 12.05 9.31 -44.77
CA GLU A 98 13.31 8.89 -44.16
C GLU A 98 13.38 7.37 -44.01
N VAL A 99 12.30 6.74 -43.55
CA VAL A 99 12.21 5.29 -43.40
C VAL A 99 12.27 4.59 -44.76
N ASP A 100 11.64 5.14 -45.81
CA ASP A 100 11.73 4.58 -47.16
C ASP A 100 13.14 4.70 -47.76
N ARG A 101 13.88 5.78 -47.45
CA ARG A 101 15.32 5.90 -47.81
C ARG A 101 16.19 4.85 -47.09
N ILE A 102 15.89 4.55 -45.83
CA ILE A 102 16.61 3.53 -45.05
C ILE A 102 16.28 2.12 -45.57
N LEU A 103 15.01 1.85 -45.86
CA LEU A 103 14.53 0.56 -46.34
C LEU A 103 14.92 0.26 -47.80
N THR A 104 15.01 1.28 -48.67
CA THR A 104 15.49 1.10 -50.05
C THR A 104 16.99 0.81 -50.14
N GLY A 105 17.78 1.20 -49.13
CA GLY A 105 19.20 0.89 -49.02
C GLY A 105 19.53 -0.49 -48.44
N LEU A 106 18.56 -1.16 -47.81
CA LEU A 106 18.75 -2.48 -47.22
C LEU A 106 18.60 -3.57 -48.29
N PRO A 107 19.55 -4.53 -48.39
CA PRO A 107 19.39 -5.67 -49.28
C PRO A 107 18.15 -6.45 -48.86
N LYS A 108 17.21 -6.67 -49.80
CA LYS A 108 15.98 -7.48 -49.59
C LYS A 108 16.25 -8.98 -49.37
N ASN A 109 17.48 -9.33 -49.03
CA ASN A 109 17.88 -10.69 -48.71
C ASN A 109 17.40 -10.99 -47.29
N ASN A 110 16.39 -11.84 -47.18
CA ASN A 110 15.93 -12.35 -45.90
C ASN A 110 17.09 -13.08 -45.20
N PRO A 111 17.62 -12.58 -44.06
CA PRO A 111 18.71 -13.24 -43.33
C PRO A 111 18.24 -14.52 -42.64
N PHE A 112 16.92 -14.74 -42.54
CA PHE A 112 16.37 -16.01 -42.11
C PHE A 112 16.44 -17.00 -43.26
N THR A 113 17.57 -17.72 -43.32
CA THR A 113 17.65 -18.94 -44.13
C THR A 113 16.49 -19.85 -43.74
N PRO A 114 15.67 -20.33 -44.71
CA PRO A 114 14.70 -21.37 -44.43
C PRO A 114 15.40 -22.51 -43.70
N ALA A 115 14.79 -23.01 -42.62
CA ALA A 115 15.33 -24.18 -41.94
C ALA A 115 15.52 -25.30 -42.98
N PRO A 116 16.61 -26.10 -42.89
CA PRO A 116 16.81 -27.23 -43.78
C PRO A 116 15.54 -28.10 -43.83
N PRO A 117 15.16 -28.65 -44.99
CA PRO A 117 13.86 -29.35 -45.18
C PRO A 117 13.58 -30.45 -44.15
N THR A 118 14.63 -31.00 -43.54
CA THR A 118 14.56 -32.11 -42.58
C THR A 118 14.76 -31.71 -41.12
N TYR A 119 15.00 -30.43 -40.81
CA TYR A 119 15.29 -29.96 -39.45
C TYR A 119 14.18 -30.37 -38.46
N PHE A 120 12.93 -29.99 -38.76
CA PHE A 120 11.79 -30.30 -37.88
C PHE A 120 11.40 -31.78 -37.91
N ALA A 121 11.69 -32.50 -39.01
CA ALA A 121 11.44 -33.94 -39.11
C ALA A 121 12.38 -34.76 -38.22
N GLN A 122 13.64 -34.30 -38.05
CA GLN A 122 14.65 -34.97 -37.24
C GLN A 122 14.71 -34.46 -35.79
N LEU A 123 14.13 -33.29 -35.51
CA LEU A 123 14.16 -32.69 -34.17
C LEU A 123 13.53 -33.61 -33.12
N GLY A 124 12.38 -34.20 -33.41
CA GLY A 124 11.69 -35.09 -32.46
C GLY A 124 12.50 -36.35 -32.12
N SER A 125 13.12 -36.97 -33.12
CA SER A 125 13.96 -38.16 -32.90
C SER A 125 15.28 -37.81 -32.21
N GLN A 126 15.90 -36.68 -32.56
CA GLN A 126 17.10 -36.19 -31.88
C GLN A 126 16.84 -35.88 -30.42
N VAL A 127 15.74 -35.19 -30.09
CA VAL A 127 15.38 -34.87 -28.71
C VAL A 127 15.13 -36.15 -27.90
N MET A 128 14.40 -37.12 -28.45
CA MET A 128 14.17 -38.39 -27.76
C MET A 128 15.45 -39.21 -27.57
N GLU A 129 16.37 -39.15 -28.51
CA GLU A 129 17.68 -39.78 -28.38
C GLU A 129 18.53 -39.11 -27.29
N HIS A 130 18.52 -37.78 -27.21
CA HIS A 130 19.23 -37.05 -26.14
C HIS A 130 18.62 -37.30 -24.76
N ILE A 131 17.29 -37.45 -24.67
CA ILE A 131 16.62 -37.80 -23.40
C ILE A 131 17.05 -39.20 -22.95
N ARG A 132 17.06 -40.19 -23.86
CA ARG A 132 17.52 -41.55 -23.58
C ARG A 132 19.00 -41.61 -23.19
N GLN A 133 19.85 -40.83 -23.84
CA GLN A 133 21.27 -40.72 -23.50
C GLN A 133 21.49 -40.00 -22.16
N ALA A 134 20.55 -39.14 -21.73
CA ALA A 134 20.56 -38.45 -20.45
C ALA A 134 19.97 -39.27 -19.29
N GLU A 135 19.48 -40.49 -19.51
CA GLU A 135 18.99 -41.41 -18.45
C GLU A 135 20.11 -42.06 -17.61
N GLY A 136 21.34 -41.54 -17.66
CA GLY A 136 22.34 -41.85 -16.65
C GLY A 136 21.95 -41.26 -15.28
N PRO A 137 22.26 -41.92 -14.15
CA PRO A 137 21.98 -41.36 -12.82
C PRO A 137 22.67 -40.00 -12.73
N GLY A 138 21.87 -38.92 -12.71
CA GLY A 138 22.36 -37.55 -12.66
C GLY A 138 23.38 -37.39 -11.54
N LYS A 139 24.49 -36.68 -11.80
CA LYS A 139 25.58 -36.51 -10.84
C LYS A 139 25.06 -35.87 -9.56
N ILE A 140 24.78 -36.69 -8.55
CA ILE A 140 24.35 -36.25 -7.22
C ILE A 140 25.57 -35.60 -6.56
N VAL A 141 25.63 -34.27 -6.57
CA VAL A 141 26.59 -33.53 -5.76
C VAL A 141 25.96 -33.34 -4.39
N VAL A 142 26.39 -34.14 -3.42
CA VAL A 142 26.01 -33.93 -2.02
C VAL A 142 26.58 -32.60 -1.52
N LEU A 143 25.71 -31.64 -1.22
CA LEU A 143 26.13 -30.40 -0.59
C LEU A 143 26.58 -30.69 0.86
N PRO A 144 27.74 -30.16 1.30
CA PRO A 144 28.19 -30.36 2.67
C PRO A 144 27.25 -29.64 3.66
N ALA A 145 26.86 -30.33 4.74
CA ALA A 145 25.99 -29.75 5.77
C ALA A 145 26.60 -28.47 6.38
N ARG A 146 25.76 -27.44 6.54
CA ARG A 146 26.14 -26.12 7.04
C ARG A 146 26.72 -26.23 8.46
N LYS A 147 27.98 -25.80 8.66
CA LYS A 147 28.72 -25.96 9.93
C LYS A 147 28.04 -25.23 11.10
N SER A 148 28.06 -25.85 12.28
CA SER A 148 27.40 -25.43 13.53
C SER A 148 27.82 -24.09 14.15
N TRP A 149 28.83 -23.40 13.61
CA TRP A 149 29.29 -22.10 14.12
C TRP A 149 28.25 -20.98 13.94
N ILE A 150 27.33 -21.13 12.98
CA ILE A 150 26.22 -20.18 12.77
C ILE A 150 25.25 -20.14 13.96
N LYS A 151 25.13 -21.23 14.73
CA LYS A 151 24.30 -21.25 15.94
C LYS A 151 24.83 -20.30 17.02
N TRP A 152 26.15 -20.19 17.13
CA TRP A 152 26.82 -19.29 18.09
C TRP A 152 26.77 -17.83 17.62
N ALA A 153 26.90 -17.59 16.32
CA ALA A 153 26.74 -16.25 15.75
C ALA A 153 25.34 -15.68 15.99
N VAL A 154 24.29 -16.49 15.83
CA VAL A 154 22.90 -16.06 16.10
C VAL A 154 22.70 -15.71 17.59
N ALA A 155 23.27 -16.49 18.50
CA ALA A 155 23.19 -16.21 19.94
C ALA A 155 23.91 -14.91 20.34
N ALA A 156 25.09 -14.63 19.76
CA ALA A 156 25.81 -13.39 20.03
C ALA A 156 25.05 -12.17 19.48
N CYS A 157 24.47 -12.28 18.28
CA CYS A 157 23.68 -11.21 17.68
C CYS A 157 22.41 -10.91 18.48
N SER A 158 21.71 -11.93 18.98
CA SER A 158 20.50 -11.71 19.78
C SER A 158 20.80 -11.02 21.11
N ILE A 159 21.88 -11.39 21.81
CA ILE A 159 22.31 -10.72 23.04
C ILE A 159 22.67 -9.25 22.77
N GLY A 160 23.40 -8.97 21.67
CA GLY A 160 23.76 -7.61 21.30
C GLY A 160 22.55 -6.71 21.01
N VAL A 161 21.55 -7.23 20.29
CA VAL A 161 20.31 -6.50 19.97
C VAL A 161 19.48 -6.27 21.24
N LEU A 162 19.34 -7.29 22.09
CA LEU A 162 18.59 -7.13 23.34
C LEU A 162 19.27 -6.14 24.31
N ALA A 163 20.59 -6.14 24.39
CA ALA A 163 21.34 -5.19 25.22
C ALA A 163 21.23 -3.74 24.72
N THR A 164 21.30 -3.53 23.40
CA THR A 164 21.18 -2.20 22.80
C THR A 164 19.75 -1.66 22.88
N VAL A 165 18.72 -2.48 22.67
CA VAL A 165 17.31 -2.08 22.83
C VAL A 165 16.96 -1.84 24.30
N GLY A 166 17.41 -2.70 25.21
CA GLY A 166 17.17 -2.54 26.65
C GLY A 166 17.77 -1.23 27.19
N THR A 167 19.03 -0.94 26.88
CA THR A 167 19.68 0.30 27.32
C THR A 167 19.06 1.57 26.71
N PHE A 168 18.51 1.49 25.50
CA PHE A 168 17.79 2.60 24.86
C PHE A 168 16.43 2.88 25.51
N LEU A 169 15.65 1.83 25.83
CA LEU A 169 14.35 1.96 26.48
C LEU A 169 14.46 2.43 27.94
N LEU A 170 15.44 1.92 28.70
CA LEU A 170 15.71 2.37 30.08
C LEU A 170 16.21 3.82 30.14
N ARG A 171 16.88 4.31 29.10
CA ARG A 171 17.34 5.71 29.01
C ARG A 171 16.22 6.68 28.61
N ASN A 172 15.15 6.20 27.98
CA ASN A 172 14.09 7.03 27.42
C ASN A 172 12.77 7.03 28.21
N ASN A 173 12.70 6.35 29.37
CA ASN A 173 11.45 6.22 30.15
C ASN A 173 11.59 6.72 31.60
N THR A 174 11.31 8.01 31.80
CA THR A 174 10.83 8.53 33.09
C THR A 174 9.72 9.56 32.86
N ILE A 175 8.64 9.15 32.19
CA ILE A 175 7.38 9.92 32.24
C ILE A 175 6.29 8.95 32.69
N SER A 176 6.07 8.93 34.00
CA SER A 176 4.98 8.22 34.66
C SER A 176 3.64 8.68 34.10
N LEU A 177 2.79 7.72 33.74
CA LEU A 177 1.43 7.93 33.22
C LEU A 177 0.62 8.82 34.18
N ASP A 178 0.79 8.65 35.49
CA ASP A 178 0.19 9.46 36.56
C ASP A 178 0.52 10.96 36.45
N THR A 179 1.71 11.29 35.94
CA THR A 179 2.17 12.67 35.75
C THR A 179 1.62 13.28 34.46
N GLN A 180 1.16 12.46 33.52
CA GLN A 180 0.47 12.92 32.31
C GLN A 180 -1.04 13.06 32.56
N LEU A 181 -1.63 12.11 33.27
CA LEU A 181 -3.04 12.13 33.69
C LEU A 181 -3.36 13.30 34.63
N SER A 182 -2.44 13.65 35.54
CA SER A 182 -2.63 14.81 36.45
C SER A 182 -2.51 16.18 35.77
N LYS A 183 -2.06 16.24 34.51
CA LYS A 183 -1.96 17.49 33.73
C LYS A 183 -3.19 17.75 32.85
N ILE A 184 -4.04 16.74 32.67
CA ILE A 184 -5.32 16.90 31.99
C ILE A 184 -6.25 17.69 32.90
N SER A 185 -6.87 18.75 32.36
CA SER A 185 -7.79 19.57 33.14
C SER A 185 -9.18 18.95 33.20
N ASP A 186 -9.93 19.22 34.28
CA ASP A 186 -11.31 18.73 34.43
C ASP A 186 -12.21 19.16 33.26
N GLN A 187 -11.96 20.33 32.67
CA GLN A 187 -12.72 20.80 31.51
C GLN A 187 -12.42 20.01 30.23
N GLU A 188 -11.17 19.57 30.07
CA GLU A 188 -10.73 18.73 28.95
C GLU A 188 -11.31 17.32 29.08
N LEU A 189 -11.42 16.79 30.30
CA LEU A 189 -12.11 15.53 30.57
C LEU A 189 -13.59 15.62 30.23
N VAL A 190 -14.26 16.70 30.62
CA VAL A 190 -15.67 16.91 30.31
C VAL A 190 -15.90 17.05 28.81
N ASP A 191 -15.06 17.82 28.13
CA ASP A 191 -15.14 18.01 26.68
C ASP A 191 -14.87 16.70 25.92
N TYR A 192 -13.88 15.92 26.37
CA TYR A 192 -13.60 14.60 25.82
C TYR A 192 -14.77 13.64 26.01
N LEU A 193 -15.35 13.57 27.22
CA LEU A 193 -16.51 12.73 27.50
C LEU A 193 -17.73 13.18 26.67
N GLN A 194 -17.94 14.47 26.47
CA GLN A 194 -19.07 14.96 25.66
C GLN A 194 -18.90 14.70 24.17
N THR A 195 -17.66 14.67 23.67
CA THR A 195 -17.36 14.49 22.24
C THR A 195 -17.16 13.02 21.85
N HIS A 196 -16.80 12.16 22.81
CA HIS A 196 -16.47 10.75 22.58
C HIS A 196 -17.40 9.77 23.30
N THR A 197 -18.51 10.24 23.89
CA THR A 197 -19.60 9.37 24.37
C THR A 197 -20.81 9.64 23.48
N ASP A 198 -21.23 8.64 22.72
CA ASP A 198 -22.48 8.71 21.96
C ASP A 198 -23.70 8.36 22.86
N GLU A 199 -24.91 8.53 22.33
CA GLU A 199 -26.14 8.31 23.10
C GLU A 199 -26.33 6.83 23.54
N PHE A 200 -25.59 5.90 22.94
CA PHE A 200 -25.61 4.47 23.28
C PHE A 200 -24.54 4.10 24.32
N ASP A 201 -23.40 4.78 24.35
CA ASP A 201 -22.34 4.57 25.33
C ASP A 201 -22.75 4.96 26.75
N ASN A 202 -23.64 5.95 26.90
CA ASN A 202 -24.14 6.38 28.21
C ASN A 202 -24.87 5.24 28.94
N ASP A 203 -25.73 4.50 28.24
CA ASP A 203 -26.46 3.35 28.81
C ASP A 203 -25.52 2.21 29.24
N ALA A 204 -24.45 1.96 28.48
CA ALA A 204 -23.42 0.98 28.83
C ALA A 204 -22.58 1.41 30.05
N ILE A 205 -22.27 2.71 30.17
CA ILE A 205 -21.57 3.26 31.33
C ILE A 205 -22.45 3.22 32.59
N TYR A 206 -23.74 3.57 32.50
CA TYR A 206 -24.67 3.47 33.63
C TYR A 206 -24.86 2.02 34.09
N ALA A 207 -24.91 1.05 33.16
CA ALA A 207 -24.97 -0.37 33.50
C ALA A 207 -23.72 -0.87 34.26
N ASN A 208 -22.53 -0.38 33.89
CA ASN A 208 -21.26 -0.76 34.51
C ASN A 208 -20.99 -0.04 35.84
N VAL A 209 -21.48 1.19 36.01
CA VAL A 209 -21.41 1.92 37.29
C VAL A 209 -22.41 1.34 38.31
N ALA A 210 -23.59 0.92 37.87
CA ALA A 210 -24.59 0.30 38.76
C ALA A 210 -24.15 -1.09 39.26
N THR A 211 -23.27 -1.78 38.53
CA THR A 211 -22.75 -3.11 38.92
C THR A 211 -21.48 -3.04 39.78
N THR A 212 -20.85 -1.88 39.91
CA THR A 212 -19.65 -1.68 40.74
C THR A 212 -20.02 -1.10 42.11
N THR A 213 -20.31 -1.99 43.06
CA THR A 213 -20.33 -1.64 44.50
C THR A 213 -18.93 -1.15 44.90
N PRO A 214 -18.77 -0.10 45.73
CA PRO A 214 -17.46 0.47 46.06
C PRO A 214 -16.66 -0.51 46.93
N ALA A 215 -15.82 -1.32 46.30
CA ALA A 215 -14.86 -2.16 46.99
C ALA A 215 -13.63 -1.32 47.34
N THR A 216 -13.58 -0.91 48.60
CA THR A 216 -12.42 -0.37 49.31
C THR A 216 -11.14 -1.14 48.97
N GLY A 217 -10.14 -0.44 48.44
CA GLY A 217 -8.71 -0.74 48.48
C GLY A 217 -8.27 -2.21 48.37
N LYS A 218 -7.96 -2.65 47.14
CA LYS A 218 -6.70 -3.32 46.74
C LYS A 218 -6.79 -3.78 45.29
N GLU A 219 -5.76 -3.42 44.53
CA GLU A 219 -5.31 -4.01 43.26
C GLU A 219 -6.38 -4.65 42.36
N ALA A 220 -6.84 -3.90 41.36
CA ALA A 220 -7.53 -4.47 40.20
C ALA A 220 -6.60 -4.40 38.99
N ALA A 221 -5.89 -5.50 38.76
CA ALA A 221 -5.28 -5.80 37.48
C ALA A 221 -6.37 -5.84 36.40
N HIS A 222 -6.08 -5.23 35.24
CA HIS A 222 -6.90 -5.31 34.03
C HIS A 222 -7.24 -6.78 33.71
N ALA A 223 -8.47 -7.19 33.99
CA ALA A 223 -9.04 -8.41 33.45
C ALA A 223 -9.63 -8.06 32.08
N LEU A 224 -8.89 -8.37 31.02
CA LEU A 224 -9.47 -8.64 29.72
C LEU A 224 -10.59 -9.66 29.93
N GLN A 225 -11.81 -9.33 29.52
CA GLN A 225 -12.89 -10.29 29.34
C GLN A 225 -12.48 -11.30 28.26
N ILE A 226 -11.69 -12.29 28.67
CA ILE A 226 -11.67 -13.59 28.01
C ILE A 226 -12.80 -14.35 28.68
N GLU A 227 -13.99 -14.20 28.10
CA GLU A 227 -15.15 -15.00 28.45
C GLU A 227 -14.83 -16.46 28.09
N ASP A 228 -14.45 -17.21 29.12
CA ASP A 228 -14.56 -18.65 29.32
C ASP A 228 -14.33 -19.57 28.09
N ILE A 229 -13.14 -19.51 27.49
CA ILE A 229 -12.62 -20.65 26.71
C ILE A 229 -12.21 -21.75 27.69
N SER A 230 -13.07 -22.76 27.85
CA SER A 230 -12.79 -23.95 28.64
C SER A 230 -11.50 -24.62 28.14
N THR A 231 -10.68 -25.10 29.07
CA THR A 231 -9.43 -25.80 28.76
C THR A 231 -9.63 -27.06 27.90
N ASP A 232 -10.85 -27.58 27.85
CA ASP A 232 -11.22 -28.72 27.00
C ASP A 232 -11.24 -28.34 25.50
N ASP A 233 -11.69 -27.14 25.14
CA ASP A 233 -11.74 -26.67 23.75
C ASP A 233 -10.33 -26.44 23.17
N LEU A 234 -9.40 -25.94 24.01
CA LEU A 234 -8.00 -25.77 23.63
C LEU A 234 -7.31 -27.12 23.34
N ASN A 235 -7.63 -28.15 24.14
CA ASN A 235 -7.09 -29.49 23.94
C ASN A 235 -7.66 -30.14 22.67
N GLN A 236 -8.95 -29.91 22.37
CA GLN A 236 -9.58 -30.39 21.14
C GLN A 236 -8.94 -29.77 19.89
N TYR A 237 -8.59 -28.48 19.92
CA TYR A 237 -7.88 -27.82 18.82
C TYR A 237 -6.48 -28.40 18.59
N ILE A 238 -5.74 -28.66 19.68
CA ILE A 238 -4.39 -29.26 19.61
C ILE A 238 -4.45 -30.71 19.06
N GLU A 239 -5.47 -31.48 19.40
CA GLU A 239 -5.71 -32.82 18.83
C GLU A 239 -6.10 -32.75 17.34
N SER A 240 -6.97 -31.81 16.96
CA SER A 240 -7.42 -31.64 15.57
C SER A 240 -6.30 -31.21 14.61
N THR A 241 -5.30 -30.50 15.11
CA THR A 241 -4.13 -30.05 14.34
C THR A 241 -3.04 -31.12 14.24
N LYS A 242 -2.99 -32.08 15.18
CA LYS A 242 -2.11 -33.25 15.08
C LYS A 242 -2.61 -34.32 14.11
N THR A 243 -3.93 -34.45 13.95
CA THR A 243 -4.55 -35.52 13.15
C THR A 243 -4.68 -35.20 11.67
N ASN A 244 -4.69 -33.91 11.28
CA ASN A 244 -4.75 -33.47 9.87
C ASN A 244 -3.36 -33.27 9.23
N GLY A 245 -2.30 -33.73 9.87
CA GLY A 245 -0.92 -33.68 9.38
C GLY A 245 -0.37 -35.06 9.01
N LEU A 246 -1.03 -35.77 8.09
CA LEU A 246 -0.51 -36.93 7.35
C LEU A 246 -1.14 -36.98 5.95
#